data_AF-A0A6L5PKL9-F1
#
_entry.id   AF-A0A6L5PKL9-F1
#
_cell.length_a   1.000
_cell.length_b   1.000
_cell.length_c   1.000
_cell.angle_alpha   90.00
_cell.angle_beta   90.00
_cell.angle_gamma   90.00
#
_symmetry.space_group_name_H-M   'P 1'
#
loop_
_entity.id
_entity.type
_entity.pdbx_description
1 polymer ?
#
loop_
_entity_poly.entity_id
_entity_poly.type
_entity_poly.pdbx_seq_one_letter_code
_entity_poly.pdbx_strand_id
1 'polypeptide(L)' 'MEVIGADGVHVGVVDRVESDRIKLTRRENTGAHADHHHYIENGFVAGVEGDKVRLSANADVAVTLEEEESGRPVDL' A
#
# COMPACT_ATOMS: atom_id res chain seq x y z
N MET A 1 8.04 -3.11 8.23
CA MET A 1 8.17 -1.75 7.72
C MET A 1 6.77 -1.24 7.47
N GLU A 2 6.38 -0.15 8.12
CA GLU A 2 5.02 0.40 8.01
C GLU A 2 4.90 1.22 6.72
N VAL A 3 3.73 1.22 6.09
CA VAL A 3 3.38 2.14 5.00
C VAL A 3 2.43 3.19 5.56
N ILE A 4 2.81 4.46 5.40
CA ILE A 4 2.02 5.60 5.88
C ILE A 4 1.71 6.56 4.73
N GLY A 5 0.58 7.23 4.82
CA GLY A 5 0.24 8.35 3.96
C GLY A 5 1.16 9.56 4.19
N ALA A 6 1.04 10.55 3.32
CA ALA A 6 1.73 11.83 3.43
C ALA A 6 1.40 12.57 4.73
N ASP A 7 0.20 12.34 5.27
CA ASP A 7 -0.31 12.80 6.56
C ASP A 7 0.23 12.02 7.77
N GLY A 8 0.99 10.94 7.53
CA GLY A 8 1.52 10.06 8.56
C GLY A 8 0.52 9.04 9.10
N VAL A 9 -0.67 8.94 8.50
CA VAL A 9 -1.69 7.96 8.88
C VAL A 9 -1.34 6.59 8.27
N HIS A 10 -1.63 5.54 9.02
CA HIS A 10 -1.36 4.16 8.62
C HIS A 10 -2.17 3.75 7.38
N VAL A 11 -1.49 3.10 6.43
CA VAL A 11 -2.08 2.52 5.21
C VAL A 11 -1.95 1.00 5.20
N GLY A 12 -0.77 0.49 5.59
CA GLY A 12 -0.57 -0.95 5.67
C GLY A 12 0.83 -1.34 6.14
N VAL A 13 1.18 -2.61 5.96
CA VAL A 13 2.52 -3.15 6.26
C VAL A 13 3.12 -3.80 5.02
N VAL A 14 4.40 -3.53 4.78
CA VAL A 14 5.15 -4.17 3.70
C VAL A 14 5.33 -5.66 3.97
N ASP A 15 4.86 -6.51 3.05
CA ASP A 15 5.23 -7.93 2.96
C ASP A 15 6.58 -8.06 2.25
N ARG A 16 6.67 -7.53 1.02
CA ARG A 16 7.90 -7.47 0.20
C ARG A 16 7.75 -6.48 -0.95
N VAL A 17 8.82 -6.28 -1.71
CA VAL A 17 8.78 -5.60 -3.00
C VAL A 17 8.73 -6.65 -4.11
N GLU A 18 7.83 -6.50 -5.08
CA GLU A 18 7.62 -7.42 -6.20
C GLU A 18 7.32 -6.63 -7.47
N SER A 19 8.09 -6.86 -8.54
CA SER A 19 7.92 -6.20 -9.85
C SER A 19 7.75 -4.68 -9.77
N ASP A 20 8.61 -4.01 -8.98
CA ASP A 20 8.60 -2.55 -8.74
C ASP A 20 7.35 -2.02 -8.01
N ARG A 21 6.67 -2.89 -7.26
CA ARG A 21 5.54 -2.53 -6.40
C ARG A 21 5.77 -3.00 -4.98
N ILE A 22 5.22 -2.28 -4.02
CA ILE A 22 5.19 -2.69 -2.62
C ILE A 22 3.99 -3.62 -2.45
N LYS A 23 4.25 -4.89 -2.14
CA LYS A 23 3.22 -5.85 -1.75
C LYS A 23 2.87 -5.63 -0.28
N LEU A 24 1.61 -5.35 0.00
CA LEU A 24 1.11 -5.20 1.37
C LEU A 24 0.81 -6.58 1.97
N THR A 25 0.90 -6.70 3.30
CA THR A 25 0.55 -7.94 3.99
C THR A 25 -0.96 -8.20 3.88
N ARG A 26 -1.34 -9.41 3.45
CA ARG A 26 -2.73 -9.84 3.27
C ARG A 26 -3.63 -9.59 4.49
N ARG A 27 -3.06 -9.66 5.69
CA ARG A 27 -3.80 -9.53 6.97
C ARG A 27 -4.43 -8.14 7.16
N GLU A 28 -3.88 -7.13 6.51
CA GLU A 28 -4.35 -5.74 6.60
C GLU A 28 -5.52 -5.48 5.66
N ASN A 29 -5.70 -6.33 4.65
CA ASN A 29 -6.83 -6.26 3.75
C ASN A 29 -8.08 -6.72 4.51
N THR A 30 -9.12 -5.92 4.46
CA THR A 30 -10.38 -6.18 5.17
C THR A 30 -11.55 -6.29 4.20
N GLY A 31 -12.66 -6.90 4.65
CA GLY A 31 -13.87 -7.01 3.83
C GLY A 31 -13.73 -7.98 2.65
N ALA A 32 -14.21 -7.57 1.47
CA ALA A 32 -14.28 -8.40 0.28
C ALA A 32 -12.92 -8.77 -0.34
N HIS A 33 -11.83 -8.12 0.11
CA HIS A 33 -10.47 -8.32 -0.40
C HIS A 33 -9.52 -8.93 0.64
N ALA A 34 -10.07 -9.49 1.73
CA ALA A 34 -9.26 -10.08 2.81
C ALA A 34 -8.45 -11.32 2.38
N ASP A 35 -8.77 -11.92 1.23
CA ASP A 35 -8.16 -13.15 0.73
C ASP A 35 -7.16 -12.93 -0.40
N HIS A 36 -6.66 -11.73 -0.67
CA HIS A 36 -5.50 -11.55 -1.57
C HIS A 36 -4.65 -10.36 -1.15
N HIS A 37 -3.50 -10.19 -1.79
CA HIS A 37 -2.58 -9.09 -1.48
C HIS A 37 -2.90 -7.88 -2.34
N HIS A 38 -2.85 -6.70 -1.74
CA HIS A 38 -2.82 -5.45 -2.47
C HIS A 38 -1.39 -4.98 -2.70
N TYR A 39 -1.24 -4.09 -3.68
CA TYR A 39 0.03 -3.54 -4.09
C TYR A 39 -0.05 -2.02 -4.16
N ILE A 40 1.04 -1.34 -3.84
CA ILE A 40 1.22 0.09 -4.10
C ILE A 40 2.35 0.23 -5.12
N GLU A 41 2.10 0.94 -6.22
CA GLU A 41 3.17 1.24 -7.18
C GLU A 41 4.28 2.09 -6.54
N ASN A 42 5.53 1.79 -6.86
CA ASN A 42 6.69 2.53 -6.35
C ASN A 42 6.65 4.02 -6.72
N GLY A 43 5.94 4.40 -7.79
CA GLY A 43 5.72 5.80 -8.18
C GLY A 43 4.99 6.65 -7.13
N PHE A 44 4.27 6.04 -6.19
CA PHE A 44 3.60 6.74 -5.08
C PHE A 44 4.46 6.87 -3.83
N VAL A 45 5.70 6.36 -3.83
CA VAL A 45 6.60 6.44 -2.69
C VAL A 45 7.29 7.81 -2.70
N ALA A 46 7.07 8.60 -1.64
CA ALA A 46 7.76 9.86 -1.43
C ALA A 46 9.14 9.67 -0.78
N GLY A 47 9.31 8.61 0.03
CA GLY A 47 10.57 8.26 0.63
C GLY A 47 10.46 7.24 1.76
N VAL A 48 11.59 6.95 2.39
CA VAL A 48 11.68 6.07 3.55
C VAL A 48 12.19 6.88 4.75
N GLU A 49 11.45 6.82 5.86
CA GLU A 49 11.75 7.51 7.11
C GLU A 49 11.88 6.49 8.23
N GLY A 50 13.11 6.18 8.64
CA GLY A 50 13.34 5.13 9.65
C GLY A 50 12.84 3.77 9.19
N ASP A 51 11.83 3.23 9.87
CA ASP A 51 11.18 1.94 9.55
C ASP A 51 9.85 2.09 8.78
N LYS A 52 9.62 3.26 8.18
CA LYS A 52 8.38 3.59 7.46
C LYS A 52 8.63 3.96 6.00
N VAL A 53 7.75 3.52 5.12
CA VAL A 53 7.61 4.03 3.76
C VAL A 53 6.53 5.12 3.78
N ARG A 54 6.90 6.34 3.39
CA ARG A 54 5.95 7.45 3.24
C ARG A 54 5.48 7.53 1.80
N LEU A 55 4.16 7.53 1.62
CA LEU A 55 3.52 7.75 0.34
C LEU A 55 3.35 9.25 0.05
N SER A 56 3.23 9.60 -1.22
CA SER A 56 2.95 10.96 -1.68
C SER A 56 1.48 11.38 -1.50
N ALA A 57 0.59 10.46 -1.19
CA ALA A 57 -0.84 10.69 -0.95
C ALA A 57 -1.20 10.47 0.52
N ASN A 58 -2.20 11.20 1.03
CA ASN A 58 -2.78 10.94 2.36
C ASN A 58 -3.41 9.53 2.41
N ALA A 59 -3.52 8.96 3.61
CA ALA A 59 -3.92 7.56 3.75
C ALA A 59 -5.30 7.24 3.15
N ASP A 60 -6.27 8.14 3.28
CA ASP A 60 -7.62 8.01 2.71
C ASP A 60 -7.62 7.94 1.18
N VAL A 61 -6.72 8.70 0.54
CA VAL A 61 -6.51 8.64 -0.91
C VAL A 61 -5.67 7.43 -1.29
N ALA A 62 -4.65 7.08 -0.51
CA ALA A 62 -3.72 5.98 -0.80
C ALA A 62 -4.44 4.63 -0.93
N VAL A 63 -5.45 4.38 -0.11
CA VAL A 63 -6.28 3.16 -0.21
C VAL A 63 -6.95 3.02 -1.58
N THR A 64 -7.27 4.13 -2.25
CA THR A 64 -7.85 4.14 -3.61
C THR A 64 -6.83 3.92 -4.72
N LEU A 65 -5.53 3.99 -4.39
CA LEU A 65 -4.42 3.77 -5.31
C LEU A 65 -3.86 2.34 -5.23
N GLU A 66 -4.40 1.52 -4.33
CA GLU A 66 -4.03 0.13 -4.20
C GLU A 66 -4.43 -0.66 -5.45
N GLU A 67 -3.57 -1.59 -5.83
CA GLU A 67 -3.77 -2.48 -6.96
C GLU A 67 -3.92 -3.93 -6.54
N GLU A 68 -4.70 -4.65 -7.32
CA GLU A 68 -4.74 -6.10 -7.35
C GLU A 68 -3.44 -6.69 -7.91
N GLU A 69 -3.23 -8.01 -7.74
CA GLU A 69 -2.10 -8.72 -8.37
C GLU A 69 -2.03 -8.47 -9.89
N SER A 70 -3.21 -8.32 -10.52
CA SER A 70 -3.37 -7.99 -11.94
C SER A 70 -2.86 -6.60 -12.37
N GLY A 71 -2.52 -5.71 -11.44
CA GLY A 71 -2.18 -4.31 -11.73
C GLY A 71 -3.39 -3.45 -12.10
N ARG A 72 -4.59 -3.88 -11.69
CA ARG A 72 -5.81 -3.07 -11.81
C ARG A 72 -6.12 -2.49 -10.43
N PRO A 73 -6.75 -1.31 -10.35
CA PRO A 73 -7.22 -0.76 -9.08
C PRO A 73 -8.08 -1.76 -8.31
N VAL A 74 -7.96 -1.74 -6.99
CA VAL A 74 -8.87 -2.44 -6.08
C VAL A 74 -10.28 -1.84 -6.19
N ASP A 75 -11.30 -2.69 -6.15
CA ASP A 75 -12.72 -2.28 -6.17
C ASP A 75 -13.20 -2.09 -4.71
N LEU A 76 -13.15 -0.86 -4.21
CA LEU A 76 -13.39 -0.53 -2.79
C LEU A 76 -14.86 -0.55 -2.35
#